data_AF-A0A959TYE2-F1
#
_entry.id   AF-A0A959TYE2-F1
#
_cell.length_a   1.000
_cell.length_b   1.000
_cell.length_c   1.000
_cell.angle_alpha   90.00
_cell.angle_beta   90.00
_cell.angle_gamma   90.00
#
_symmetry.space_group_name_H-M   'P 1'
#
loop_
_entity.id
_entity.type
_entity.pdbx_description
1 polymer ?
#
loop_
_entity_poly.entity_id
_entity_poly.type
_entity_poly.pdbx_seq_one_letter_code
_entity_poly.pdbx_strand_id
1 'polypeptide(L)'
;MSNAEDRLKTLIGHAKEYGFVFPSSEIYDGLSATYDYGPYGVELKNKIRQYWWAAMVRLNEEIVGIDSAIFMHPTTWKASGHVDAFNDPLIDNK
;
A
#
# COMPACT_ATOMS: atom_id res chain seq x y z
N MET A 1 -21.88 7.78 -22.35
CA MET A 1 -21.64 7.53 -20.92
C MET A 1 -20.22 7.01 -20.80
N SER A 2 -19.34 7.60 -19.98
CA SER A 2 -17.96 7.11 -19.86
C SER A 2 -17.94 5.73 -19.21
N ASN A 3 -17.16 4.81 -19.77
CA ASN A 3 -17.01 3.46 -19.23
C ASN A 3 -16.20 3.51 -17.90
N ALA A 4 -16.28 2.46 -17.09
CA ALA A 4 -15.53 2.38 -15.82
C ALA A 4 -14.02 2.57 -16.01
N GLU A 5 -13.46 2.04 -17.10
CA GLU A 5 -12.05 2.22 -17.47
C GLU A 5 -11.70 3.69 -17.73
N ASP A 6 -12.57 4.42 -18.42
CA ASP A 6 -12.34 5.84 -18.71
C ASP A 6 -12.32 6.67 -17.43
N ARG A 7 -13.24 6.36 -16.49
CA ARG A 7 -13.28 7.01 -15.18
C ARG A 7 -12.01 6.74 -14.36
N LEU A 8 -11.50 5.52 -14.40
CA LEU A 8 -10.25 5.17 -13.70
C LEU A 8 -9.06 5.91 -14.30
N LYS A 9 -8.95 6.00 -15.63
CA LYS A 9 -7.89 6.78 -16.30
C LYS A 9 -7.95 8.25 -15.91
N THR A 10 -9.14 8.84 -15.89
CA THR A 10 -9.33 10.22 -15.43
C THR A 10 -8.91 10.40 -13.97
N LEU A 11 -9.29 9.48 -13.08
CA LEU A 11 -8.90 9.53 -11.67
C LEU A 11 -7.38 9.45 -11.48
N ILE A 12 -6.71 8.55 -12.21
CA ILE A 12 -5.25 8.42 -12.16
C ILE A 12 -4.58 9.71 -12.64
N GLY A 13 -5.07 10.30 -13.74
CA GLY A 13 -4.59 11.59 -14.23
C GLY A 13 -4.70 12.69 -13.18
N HIS A 14 -5.88 12.82 -12.56
CA HIS A 14 -6.11 13.78 -11.48
C HIS A 14 -5.21 13.51 -10.26
N ALA A 15 -5.07 12.25 -9.83
CA ALA A 15 -4.24 11.90 -8.68
C ALA A 15 -2.77 12.29 -8.90
N LYS A 16 -2.27 12.12 -10.13
CA LYS A 16 -0.91 12.53 -10.50
C LYS A 16 -0.79 14.06 -10.59
N GLU A 17 -1.68 14.70 -11.33
CA GLU A 17 -1.65 16.15 -11.59
C GLU A 17 -1.73 16.98 -10.30
N TYR A 18 -2.56 16.56 -9.35
CA TYR A 18 -2.78 17.30 -8.10
C TYR A 18 -1.87 16.85 -6.95
N GLY A 19 -0.91 15.96 -7.17
CA GLY A 19 0.08 15.60 -6.14
C GLY A 19 -0.46 14.67 -5.05
N PHE A 20 -1.28 13.69 -5.43
CA PHE A 20 -1.69 12.58 -4.56
C PHE A 20 -0.74 11.38 -4.67
N VAL A 21 -0.59 10.79 -5.85
CA VAL A 21 0.18 9.55 -6.04
C VAL A 21 0.95 9.60 -7.35
N PHE A 22 2.22 9.18 -7.30
CA PHE A 22 3.12 9.10 -8.45
C PHE A 22 3.66 7.67 -8.61
N PRO A 23 3.89 7.19 -9.85
CA PRO A 23 4.71 6.01 -10.07
C PRO A 23 6.10 6.21 -9.46
N SER A 24 6.55 5.28 -8.62
CA SER A 24 7.89 5.39 -8.02
C SER A 24 8.95 5.25 -9.10
N SER A 25 10.05 5.97 -8.94
CA SER A 25 11.20 5.95 -9.87
C SER A 25 10.82 6.32 -11.31
N GLU A 26 9.79 7.15 -11.52
CA GLU A 26 9.26 7.48 -12.86
C GLU A 26 10.35 8.00 -13.84
N ILE A 27 11.32 8.77 -13.36
CA ILE A 27 12.43 9.30 -14.18
C ILE A 27 13.47 8.23 -14.59
N TYR A 28 13.33 7.01 -14.06
CA TYR A 28 14.18 5.84 -14.31
C TYR A 28 13.32 4.65 -14.79
N ASP A 29 12.38 4.91 -15.71
CA ASP A 29 11.44 3.93 -16.29
C ASP A 29 10.39 3.33 -15.33
N GLY A 30 10.39 3.78 -14.07
CA GLY A 30 9.46 3.34 -13.05
C GLY A 30 9.81 1.98 -12.45
N LEU A 31 9.29 1.73 -11.25
CA LEU A 31 9.35 0.41 -10.62
C LEU A 31 7.91 -0.12 -10.47
N SER A 32 7.62 -1.21 -11.19
CA SER A 32 6.27 -1.78 -11.23
C SER A 32 5.73 -2.08 -9.82
N ALA A 33 4.43 -1.82 -9.64
CA ALA A 33 3.71 -1.97 -8.37
C ALA A 33 4.24 -1.14 -7.19
N THR A 34 5.08 -0.13 -7.42
CA THR A 34 5.55 0.80 -6.37
C THR A 34 5.19 2.24 -6.69
N TYR A 35 4.83 3.01 -5.65
CA TYR A 35 4.26 4.35 -5.78
C TYR A 35 4.68 5.26 -4.63
N ASP A 36 4.86 6.54 -4.95
CA ASP A 36 5.18 7.60 -4.00
C ASP A 36 3.96 8.48 -3.72
N TYR A 37 3.77 8.85 -2.45
CA TYR A 37 2.71 9.77 -2.05
C TYR A 37 3.20 11.22 -2.15
N GLY A 38 2.50 12.04 -2.94
CA GLY A 38 2.75 13.47 -3.05
C GLY A 38 2.25 14.28 -1.84
N PRO A 39 2.34 15.62 -1.88
CA PRO A 39 1.96 16.48 -0.75
C PRO A 39 0.54 16.27 -0.24
N TYR A 40 -0.45 16.15 -1.12
CA TYR A 40 -1.83 15.87 -0.68
C TYR A 40 -2.07 14.39 -0.39
N GLY A 41 -1.33 13.50 -1.05
CA GLY A 41 -1.39 12.07 -0.80
C GLY A 41 -0.92 11.69 0.61
N VAL A 42 0.20 12.25 1.06
CA VAL A 42 0.74 12.00 2.40
C VAL A 42 -0.19 12.53 3.48
N GLU A 43 -0.78 13.72 3.28
CA GLU A 43 -1.77 14.30 4.17
C GLU A 43 -3.03 13.43 4.27
N LEU A 44 -3.57 12.99 3.13
CA LEU A 44 -4.72 12.10 3.08
C LEU A 44 -4.44 10.78 3.79
N LYS A 45 -3.33 10.11 3.46
CA LYS A 45 -2.90 8.86 4.08
C LYS A 45 -2.75 9.00 5.59
N ASN A 46 -2.11 10.08 6.05
CA ASN A 46 -1.93 10.34 7.48
C ASN A 46 -3.26 10.55 8.21
N LYS A 47 -4.18 11.33 7.63
CA LYS A 47 -5.51 11.57 8.19
C LYS A 47 -6.33 10.28 8.30
N ILE A 48 -6.32 9.45 7.27
CA ILE A 48 -7.00 8.14 7.30
C ILE A 48 -6.40 7.24 8.38
N ARG A 49 -5.07 7.14 8.45
CA ARG A 49 -4.38 6.34 9.47
C ARG A 49 -4.70 6.83 10.89
N GLN A 50 -4.69 8.14 11.13
CA GLN A 50 -5.00 8.73 12.43
C GLN A 50 -6.45 8.48 12.83
N TYR A 51 -7.39 8.65 11.90
CA TYR A 51 -8.80 8.35 12.12
C TYR A 51 -8.99 6.88 12.49
N TRP A 52 -8.41 5.97 11.72
CA TRP A 52 -8.49 4.54 11.99
C TRP A 52 -7.87 4.16 13.34
N TRP A 53 -6.71 4.72 13.68
CA TRP A 53 -6.07 4.47 14.98
C TRP A 53 -6.93 4.95 16.14
N ALA A 54 -7.53 6.15 16.02
CA ALA A 54 -8.45 6.65 17.04
C ALA A 54 -9.67 5.73 17.18
N ALA A 55 -10.30 5.38 16.06
CA ALA A 55 -11.49 4.54 16.04
C ALA A 55 -11.25 3.13 16.59
N MET A 56 -10.12 2.52 16.27
CA MET A 56 -9.82 1.13 16.66
C MET A 56 -9.11 1.03 18.01
N VAL A 57 -8.09 1.83 18.27
CA VAL A 57 -7.24 1.67 19.46
C VAL A 57 -7.67 2.55 20.62
N ARG A 58 -8.12 3.78 20.36
CA ARG A 58 -8.44 4.74 21.45
C ARG A 58 -9.87 4.61 21.96
N LEU A 59 -10.79 4.14 21.12
CA LEU A 59 -12.22 4.01 21.45
C LEU A 59 -12.65 2.58 21.82
N ASN A 60 -11.73 1.59 21.77
CA ASN A 60 -12.03 0.22 22.18
C ASN A 60 -11.07 -0.22 23.29
N GLU A 61 -11.61 -0.81 24.35
CA GLU A 61 -10.84 -1.26 25.51
C GLU A 61 -10.03 -2.54 25.25
N GLU A 62 -10.40 -3.30 24.22
CA GLU A 62 -9.83 -4.62 23.92
C GLU A 62 -8.72 -4.59 22.85
N ILE A 63 -8.36 -3.41 22.35
CA ILE A 63 -7.37 -3.27 21.27
C ILE A 63 -6.15 -2.52 21.79
N VAL A 64 -4.98 -3.17 21.73
CA VAL A 64 -3.70 -2.59 22.15
C VAL A 64 -2.85 -2.25 20.92
N GLY A 65 -2.35 -1.02 20.87
CA GLY A 65 -1.44 -0.57 19.82
C GLY A 65 -0.01 -1.08 20.05
N ILE A 66 0.60 -1.63 19.01
CA ILE A 66 2.02 -2.03 18.99
C ILE A 66 2.69 -1.49 17.71
N ASP A 67 4.00 -1.29 17.77
CA ASP A 67 4.83 -0.95 16.60
C ASP A 67 6.02 -1.90 16.54
N SER A 68 6.12 -2.67 15.46
CA SER A 68 7.09 -3.76 15.30
C SER A 68 8.10 -3.46 14.19
N ALA A 69 9.31 -4.01 14.31
CA ALA A 69 10.30 -3.93 13.26
C ALA A 69 9.84 -4.66 11.96
N ILE A 70 10.28 -4.14 10.81
CA ILE A 70 10.00 -4.74 9.49
C ILE A 70 10.82 -6.03 9.30
N PHE A 71 12.11 -6.01 9.65
CA PHE A 71 12.96 -7.19 9.56
C PHE A 71 12.72 -8.10 10.76
N MET A 72 12.48 -9.38 10.49
CA MET A 72 12.22 -10.41 11.50
C MET A 72 13.15 -11.60 11.29
N HIS A 73 13.43 -12.33 12.38
CA HIS A 73 14.24 -13.54 12.31
C HIS A 73 13.55 -14.60 11.42
N PRO A 74 14.27 -15.31 10.52
CA PRO A 74 13.67 -16.20 9.51
C PRO A 74 12.74 -17.27 10.07
N THR A 75 13.01 -17.79 11.28
CA THR A 75 12.16 -18.80 11.93
C THR A 75 10.74 -18.28 12.20
N THR A 76 10.53 -16.97 12.33
CA THR A 76 9.21 -16.35 12.49
C THR A 76 8.35 -16.57 11.24
N TRP A 77 8.92 -16.37 10.06
CA TRP A 77 8.24 -16.57 8.78
C TRP A 77 7.96 -18.05 8.51
N LYS A 78 8.87 -18.93 8.94
CA LYS A 78 8.66 -20.38 8.84
C LYS A 78 7.54 -20.85 9.78
N ALA A 79 7.57 -20.44 11.04
CA ALA A 79 6.58 -20.84 12.05
C ALA A 79 5.17 -20.33 11.73
N SER A 80 5.05 -19.16 11.11
CA SER A 80 3.77 -18.61 10.64
C SER A 80 3.29 -19.20 9.30
N GLY A 81 4.07 -20.09 8.66
CA GLY A 81 3.74 -20.73 7.39
C GLY A 81 3.99 -19.87 6.15
N HIS A 82 4.46 -18.63 6.30
CA HIS A 82 4.66 -17.71 5.15
C HIS A 82 5.67 -18.26 4.13
N VAL A 83 6.69 -18.98 4.59
CA VAL A 83 7.71 -19.56 3.70
C VAL A 83 7.13 -20.65 2.79
N ASP A 84 6.14 -21.40 3.26
CA ASP A 84 5.61 -22.57 2.55
C ASP A 84 4.35 -22.25 1.73
N ALA A 85 3.58 -21.23 2.14
CA ALA A 85 2.27 -20.92 1.57
C ALA A 85 2.28 -19.80 0.51
N PHE A 86 3.25 -18.88 0.52
CA PHE A 86 3.35 -17.79 -0.45
C PHE A 86 4.31 -18.13 -1.60
N ASN A 87 3.98 -19.18 -2.35
CA ASN A 87 4.78 -19.67 -3.46
C ASN A 87 3.90 -19.96 -4.69
N ASP A 88 3.23 -18.93 -5.20
CA ASP A 88 2.47 -19.01 -6.45
C ASP A 88 3.40 -19.51 -7.58
N PRO A 89 3.17 -20.71 -8.15
CA PRO A 89 4.06 -21.27 -9.16
C PRO A 89 4.09 -20.37 -10.40
N LEU A 90 5.23 -19.74 -10.63
CA LEU A 90 5.47 -18.96 -11.84
C LEU A 90 5.75 -19.91 -13.00
N ILE A 91 4.80 -20.03 -13.92
CA ILE A 91 5.04 -20.66 -15.22
C ILE A 91 5.61 -19.57 -16.13
N ASP A 92 6.93 -19.59 -16.30
CA ASP A 92 7.61 -18.73 -17.25
C ASP A 92 7.55 -19.36 -18.65
N ASN A 93 6.84 -18.72 -19.58
CA ASN A 93 6.83 -19.15 -20.98
C ASN A 93 8.14 -18.68 -21.63
N LYS A 94 9.00 -19.64 -22.00
CA LYS A 94 10.12 -19.40 -22.93
C LYS A 94 9.63 -19.17 -24.35
#